data_AF-A0A957T7F3-F1
#
_entry.id   AF-A0A957T7F3-F1
#
_cell.length_a   1.000
_cell.length_b   1.000
_cell.length_c   1.000
_cell.angle_alpha   90.00
_cell.angle_beta   90.00
_cell.angle_gamma   90.00
#
_symmetry.space_group_name_H-M   'P 1'
#
loop_
_entity.id
_entity.type
_entity.pdbx_description
1 polymer ?
#
loop_
_entity_poly.entity_id
_entity_poly.type
_entity_poly.pdbx_seq_one_letter_code
_entity_poly.pdbx_strand_id
1 'polypeptide(L)'
;MKIVMNRGFCDADLAFCSRCSAAFFRKPLGTDRPCIVSITDEEDEDTLEFVLLTDGRTLSFTLTDEIQEGLATEGWEFLADFDPALLRRGAAKRWKEISRLDAHHA
;
A
#
# COMPACT_ATOMS: atom_id res chain seq x y z
N MET A 1 9.69 -10.24 5.73
CA MET A 1 9.46 -9.48 4.46
C MET A 1 8.64 -8.22 4.72
N LYS A 2 9.01 -7.08 4.11
CA LYS A 2 8.33 -5.79 4.28
C LYS A 2 7.85 -5.19 2.95
N ILE A 3 6.57 -4.83 2.88
CA ILE A 3 5.94 -4.20 1.71
C ILE A 3 5.55 -2.75 2.04
N VAL A 4 6.09 -1.80 1.28
CA VAL A 4 5.74 -0.38 1.39
C VAL A 4 4.76 -0.01 0.28
N MET A 5 3.61 0.50 0.69
CA MET A 5 2.55 0.97 -0.17
C MET A 5 2.33 2.46 0.01
N ASN A 6 2.09 3.20 -1.07
CA ASN A 6 1.77 4.62 -1.03
C ASN A 6 0.57 4.94 -1.93
N ARG A 7 -0.55 5.32 -1.30
CA ARG A 7 -1.80 5.64 -2.00
C ARG A 7 -1.67 6.86 -2.91
N GLY A 8 -0.67 7.73 -2.70
CA GLY A 8 -0.40 8.90 -3.54
C GLY A 8 0.05 8.59 -4.97
N PHE A 9 0.37 7.32 -5.28
CA PHE A 9 0.66 6.84 -6.63
C PHE A 9 -0.56 6.31 -7.39
N CYS A 10 -1.76 6.45 -6.79
CA CYS A 10 -3.03 6.15 -7.42
C CYS A 10 -3.99 7.34 -7.25
N ASP A 11 -4.53 7.85 -8.37
CA ASP A 11 -5.50 8.95 -8.36
C ASP A 11 -6.96 8.44 -8.29
N ALA A 12 -7.17 7.15 -8.03
CA ALA A 12 -8.51 6.59 -7.87
C ALA A 12 -9.20 7.12 -6.60
N ASP A 13 -10.53 7.20 -6.67
CA ASP A 13 -11.35 7.55 -5.52
C ASP A 13 -11.21 6.54 -4.38
N LEU A 14 -11.60 6.96 -3.18
CA LEU A 14 -11.53 6.16 -1.97
C LEU A 14 -12.23 4.80 -2.12
N ALA A 15 -13.46 4.76 -2.63
CA ALA A 15 -14.22 3.52 -2.74
C ALA A 15 -13.54 2.51 -3.67
N PHE A 16 -12.99 2.96 -4.80
CA PHE A 16 -12.18 2.10 -5.65
C PHE A 16 -10.92 1.62 -4.93
N CYS A 17 -10.20 2.52 -4.27
CA CYS A 17 -8.99 2.19 -3.54
C CYS A 17 -9.22 1.12 -2.47
N SER A 18 -10.32 1.21 -1.73
CA SER A 18 -10.65 0.28 -0.65
C SER A 18 -10.94 -1.11 -1.19
N ARG A 19 -11.78 -1.22 -2.23
CA ARG A 19 -12.01 -2.51 -2.92
C ARG A 19 -10.72 -3.10 -3.52
N CYS A 20 -9.88 -2.25 -4.11
CA CYS A 20 -8.60 -2.65 -4.67
C CYS A 20 -7.67 -3.20 -3.59
N SER A 21 -7.59 -2.54 -2.44
CA SER A 21 -6.80 -3.00 -1.29
C SER A 21 -7.37 -4.29 -0.70
N ALA A 22 -8.69 -4.41 -0.56
CA ALA A 22 -9.34 -5.62 -0.07
C ALA A 22 -9.05 -6.83 -0.94
N ALA A 23 -9.16 -6.66 -2.27
CA ALA A 23 -8.80 -7.71 -3.21
C ALA A 23 -7.31 -8.11 -3.13
N PHE A 24 -6.42 -7.17 -2.84
CA PHE A 24 -5.00 -7.44 -2.63
C PHE A 24 -4.77 -8.26 -1.36
N PHE A 25 -5.35 -7.87 -0.21
CA PHE A 25 -5.14 -8.58 1.06
C PHE A 25 -5.75 -10.00 1.10
N ARG A 26 -6.63 -10.35 0.16
CA ARG A 26 -7.04 -11.77 -0.05
C ARG A 26 -5.90 -12.65 -0.56
N LYS A 27 -4.96 -12.08 -1.32
CA LYS A 27 -3.81 -12.76 -1.93
C LYS A 27 -2.60 -11.80 -1.97
N PRO A 28 -2.01 -11.46 -0.80
CA PRO A 28 -1.01 -10.39 -0.68
C PRO A 28 0.29 -10.67 -1.45
N LEU A 29 0.59 -11.94 -1.73
CA LEU A 29 1.74 -12.37 -2.55
C LEU A 29 1.37 -12.68 -4.01
N GLY A 30 0.10 -12.53 -4.39
CA GLY A 30 -0.42 -12.99 -5.68
C GLY A 30 -0.67 -11.91 -6.71
N THR A 31 -0.54 -10.62 -6.37
CA THR A 31 -0.85 -9.53 -7.30
C THR A 31 -0.04 -8.29 -6.96
N ASP A 32 0.75 -7.81 -7.93
CA ASP A 32 1.44 -6.53 -7.84
C ASP A 32 0.47 -5.35 -8.06
N ARG A 33 0.77 -4.20 -7.49
CA ARG A 33 -0.07 -3.00 -7.50
C ARG A 33 0.77 -1.76 -7.76
N PRO A 34 0.28 -0.79 -8.55
CA PRO A 34 0.97 0.49 -8.73
C PRO A 34 1.19 1.26 -7.42
N CYS A 35 0.38 1.02 -6.39
CA CYS A 35 0.61 1.65 -5.10
C CYS A 35 1.72 0.97 -4.28
N ILE A 36 2.27 -0.17 -4.67
CA ILE A 36 3.46 -0.76 -4.05
C ILE A 36 4.69 -0.04 -4.61
N VAL A 37 5.50 0.51 -3.70
CA VAL A 37 6.68 1.32 -4.06
C VAL A 37 8.00 0.64 -3.69
N SER A 38 7.98 -0.31 -2.77
CA SER A 38 9.14 -1.09 -2.37
C SER A 38 8.69 -2.40 -1.73
N ILE A 39 9.44 -3.46 -2.02
CA ILE A 39 9.37 -4.76 -1.33
C ILE A 39 10.79 -5.05 -0.91
N THR A 40 11.00 -5.27 0.38
CA THR A 40 12.30 -5.64 0.95
C THR A 40 12.15 -6.98 1.64
N ASP A 41 13.08 -7.89 1.37
CA ASP A 41 13.15 -9.15 2.09
C ASP A 41 14.24 -9.05 3.15
N GLU A 42 13.89 -9.35 4.39
CA GLU A 42 14.83 -9.37 5.51
C GLU A 42 15.08 -10.85 5.82
N GLU A 43 16.35 -11.29 5.84
CA GLU A 43 16.76 -12.70 5.76
C GLU A 43 16.23 -13.61 6.90
N ASP A 44 15.62 -13.05 7.95
CA ASP A 44 15.20 -13.77 9.17
C ASP A 44 13.75 -13.49 9.64
N GLU A 45 12.89 -12.89 8.81
CA GLU A 45 11.49 -12.62 9.18
C GLU A 45 10.49 -13.47 8.39
N ASP A 46 9.93 -14.49 9.06
CA ASP A 46 8.73 -15.25 8.62
C ASP A 46 7.44 -14.40 8.62
N THR A 47 7.54 -13.13 9.03
CA THR A 47 6.42 -12.19 9.11
C THR A 47 6.33 -11.30 7.89
N LEU A 48 5.10 -11.00 7.46
CA LEU A 48 4.83 -10.04 6.41
C LEU A 48 4.42 -8.69 7.02
N GLU A 49 5.30 -7.70 6.92
CA GLU A 49 5.05 -6.35 7.40
C GLU A 49 4.55 -5.45 6.26
N PHE A 50 3.63 -4.54 6.60
CA PHE A 50 3.16 -3.50 5.70
C PHE A 50 3.39 -2.11 6.27
N VAL A 51 3.77 -1.20 5.38
CA VAL A 51 3.77 0.24 5.63
C VAL A 51 2.92 0.92 4.57
N LEU A 52 1.78 1.48 4.96
CA LEU A 52 0.86 2.19 4.08
C LEU A 52 0.94 3.70 4.32
N LEU A 53 1.42 4.42 3.31
CA LEU A 53 1.46 5.88 3.28
C LEU A 53 0.19 6.42 2.64
N THR A 54 -0.50 7.31 3.36
CA THR A 54 -1.77 7.87 2.92
C THR A 54 -2.09 9.19 3.60
N ASP A 55 -2.57 10.18 2.85
CA ASP A 55 -3.11 11.44 3.40
C ASP A 55 -2.17 12.12 4.42
N GLY A 56 -0.85 12.02 4.18
CA GLY A 56 0.20 12.56 5.09
C GLY A 56 0.46 11.71 6.34
N ARG A 57 -0.10 10.51 6.42
CA ARG A 57 -0.02 9.57 7.54
C ARG A 57 0.65 8.26 7.11
N THR A 58 1.07 7.50 8.11
CA THR A 58 1.69 6.18 7.96
C THR A 58 0.93 5.19 8.83
N LEU A 59 0.44 4.11 8.24
CA LEU A 59 -0.08 2.95 8.95
C LEU A 59 0.94 1.82 8.81
N SER A 60 1.39 1.26 9.92
CA SER A 60 2.37 0.17 9.95
C SER A 60 1.81 -0.99 10.76
N PHE A 61 1.82 -2.18 10.17
CA PHE A 61 1.24 -3.37 10.80
C PHE A 61 1.89 -4.65 10.27
N THR A 62 1.94 -5.66 11.13
CA THR A 62 2.23 -7.04 10.74
C THR A 62 0.94 -7.69 10.25
N LEU A 63 1.00 -8.39 9.12
CA LEU A 63 -0.16 -9.09 8.55
C LEU A 63 -0.36 -10.42 9.30
N THR A 64 -1.16 -10.38 10.36
CA THR A 64 -1.70 -11.58 11.02
C THR A 64 -2.98 -12.05 10.34
N ASP A 65 -3.43 -13.27 10.61
CA ASP A 65 -4.68 -13.82 10.04
C ASP A 65 -5.90 -12.94 10.36
N GLU A 66 -6.01 -12.46 11.59
CA GLU A 66 -7.10 -11.57 12.04
C GLU A 66 -7.09 -10.24 11.28
N ILE A 67 -5.92 -9.61 11.16
CA ILE A 67 -5.77 -8.36 10.43
C ILE A 67 -6.05 -8.58 8.95
N GLN A 68 -5.60 -9.71 8.39
CA GLN A 68 -5.83 -10.05 7.00
C GLN A 68 -7.32 -10.23 6.70
N GLU A 69 -8.11 -10.84 7.58
CA GLU A 69 -9.56 -11.02 7.40
C GLU A 69 -10.30 -9.68 7.32
N GLY A 70 -10.02 -8.76 8.25
CA GLY A 70 -10.59 -7.41 8.23
C GLY A 70 -10.20 -6.64 6.98
N LEU A 71 -8.91 -6.64 6.65
CA LEU A 71 -8.37 -6.01 5.44
C LEU A 71 -8.95 -6.61 4.15
N ALA A 72 -9.17 -7.93 4.08
CA ALA A 72 -9.71 -8.60 2.90
C ALA A 72 -11.20 -8.28 2.64
N THR A 73 -11.89 -7.74 3.66
CA THR A 73 -13.29 -7.36 3.63
C THR A 73 -13.46 -5.87 3.36
N GLU A 74 -12.84 -5.03 4.18
CA GLU A 74 -13.04 -3.57 4.19
C GLU A 74 -11.92 -2.82 3.45
N GLY A 75 -10.81 -3.50 3.17
CA GLY A 75 -9.60 -2.87 2.67
C GLY A 75 -8.82 -2.20 3.78
N TRP A 76 -7.87 -1.37 3.39
CA TRP A 76 -6.97 -0.67 4.32
C TRP A 76 -7.71 0.22 5.35
N GLU A 77 -8.94 0.64 5.04
CA GLU A 77 -9.78 1.47 5.92
C GLU A 77 -10.09 0.77 7.25
N PHE A 78 -10.05 -0.56 7.29
CA PHE A 78 -10.19 -1.35 8.53
C PHE A 78 -9.26 -0.88 9.67
N LEU A 79 -8.06 -0.40 9.30
CA LEU A 79 -7.04 0.06 10.24
C LEU A 79 -6.98 1.58 10.38
N ALA A 80 -7.84 2.32 9.67
CA ALA A 80 -7.83 3.77 9.70
C ALA A 80 -8.62 4.28 10.91
N ASP A 81 -7.97 5.06 11.77
CA ASP A 81 -8.60 5.79 12.88
C ASP A 81 -9.01 7.22 12.50
N PHE A 82 -9.18 7.48 11.20
CA PHE A 82 -9.37 8.81 10.64
C PHE A 82 -10.18 8.81 9.36
N ASP A 83 -10.73 9.98 9.03
CA ASP A 83 -11.47 10.21 7.79
C ASP A 83 -10.52 10.33 6.58
N PRO A 84 -10.52 9.37 5.64
CA PRO A 84 -9.61 9.39 4.50
C PRO A 84 -10.01 10.45 3.47
N ALA A 85 -9.03 10.94 2.71
CA ALA A 85 -9.36 11.79 1.57
C ALA A 85 -10.14 10.98 0.51
N LEU A 86 -11.29 11.50 0.08
CA LEU A 86 -12.09 10.88 -0.98
C LEU A 86 -11.32 10.80 -2.31
N LEU A 87 -10.59 11.87 -2.65
CA LEU A 87 -9.85 12.00 -3.90
C LEU A 87 -8.38 12.27 -3.62
N ARG A 88 -7.52 11.69 -4.44
CA ARG A 88 -6.08 11.97 -4.50
C ARG A 88 -5.73 12.50 -5.89
N ARG A 89 -4.68 13.31 -5.95
CA ARG A 89 -4.15 13.85 -7.21
C ARG A 89 -2.63 13.82 -7.22
N GLY A 90 -2.08 13.77 -8.43
CA GLY A 90 -0.65 13.94 -8.68
C GLY A 90 0.11 12.63 -8.85
N ALA A 91 -0.57 11.48 -8.91
CA ALA A 91 0.08 10.20 -9.19
C ALA A 91 0.93 10.27 -10.46
N ALA A 92 0.40 10.82 -11.56
CA ALA A 92 1.13 10.97 -12.83
C ALA A 92 2.42 11.79 -12.68
N LYS A 93 2.40 12.86 -11.87
CA LYS A 93 3.60 13.68 -11.60
C LYS A 93 4.64 12.88 -10.82
N ARG A 94 4.23 12.18 -9.75
CA ARG A 94 5.12 11.37 -8.90
C ARG A 94 5.75 10.22 -9.68
N TRP A 95 4.97 9.53 -10.52
CA TRP A 95 5.50 8.50 -11.42
C TRP A 95 6.53 9.05 -12.39
N LYS A 96 6.28 10.23 -12.95
CA LYS A 96 7.24 10.90 -13.82
C LYS A 96 8.53 11.28 -13.07
N GLU A 97 8.43 11.70 -11.82
CA GLU A 97 9.59 11.98 -10.97
C GLU A 97 10.42 10.72 -10.70
N ILE A 98 9.78 9.57 -10.39
CA ILE A 98 10.49 8.29 -10.24
C ILE A 98 11.20 7.90 -11.53
N SER A 99 10.53 8.00 -12.69
CA SER A 99 11.14 7.67 -13.98
C SER A 99 12.37 8.51 -14.36
N ARG A 100 12.60 9.62 -13.63
CA ARG A 100 13.74 10.53 -13.81
C ARG A 100 14.84 10.32 -12.77
N LEU A 101 14.60 9.54 -11.72
CA LEU A 101 15.65 9.12 -10.82
C LEU A 101 16.45 8.06 -11.58
N ASP A 102 17.68 8.39 -11.95
CA ASP A 102 18.60 7.43 -12.58
C ASP A 102 18.70 6.19 -11.69
N ALA A 103 18.67 5.01 -12.32
CA ALA A 103 18.88 3.73 -11.67
C ALA A 103 20.36 3.57 -11.25
N HIS A 104 20.86 4.46 -10.39
CA HIS A 104 22.14 4.30 -9.72
C HIS A 104 21.97 3.35 -8.54
N HIS A 105 21.77 2.07 -8.86
CA HIS A 105 22.15 0.99 -7.95
C HIS A 105 23.67 0.83 -8.11
N ALA A 106 24.43 1.37 -7.15
CA ALA A 106 25.83 1.07 -6.95
C ALA A 106 25.98 0.00 -5.87
#